data_AF-A0A416U2C0-F1
#
_entry.id   AF-A0A416U2C0-F1
#
_cell.length_a   1.000
_cell.length_b   1.000
_cell.length_c   1.000
_cell.angle_alpha   90.00
_cell.angle_beta   90.00
_cell.angle_gamma   90.00
#
_symmetry.space_group_name_H-M   'P 1'
#
loop_
_entity.id
_entity.type
_entity.pdbx_description
1 polymer ?
#
loop_
_entity_poly.entity_id
_entity_poly.type
_entity_poly.pdbx_seq_one_letter_code
_entity_poly.pdbx_strand_id
1 'polypeptide(L)'
;MKYIPRNKYYQMIRETGRIPDKEEYDIADLDLSVYPLNEDTKRIANVNFMEETEDRNGNYMLSGHWMSDLSYQFAKKCKFDLVQVNGYSSYAYSDEQMAVFTYCEGDIYLTLFTDKAKYKAEKEGTIKFYEEVY
;
A
#
# COMPACT_ATOMS: atom_id res chain seq x y z
N MET A 1 -7.30 -3.32 -26.13
CA MET A 1 -6.94 -3.55 -24.72
C MET A 1 -7.43 -4.90 -24.24
N LYS A 2 -6.55 -5.68 -23.62
CA LYS A 2 -6.91 -6.88 -22.85
C LYS A 2 -6.92 -6.53 -21.36
N TYR A 3 -7.96 -6.90 -20.64
CA TYR A 3 -7.97 -6.80 -19.18
C TYR A 3 -7.05 -7.87 -18.58
N ILE A 4 -6.17 -7.45 -17.67
CA ILE A 4 -5.22 -8.33 -16.99
C ILE A 4 -5.25 -8.06 -15.48
N PRO A 5 -5.27 -9.10 -14.62
CA PRO A 5 -5.11 -8.92 -13.19
C PRO A 5 -3.81 -8.18 -12.86
N ARG A 6 -3.87 -7.31 -11.86
CA ARG A 6 -2.73 -6.48 -11.43
C ARG A 6 -1.46 -7.29 -11.18
N ASN A 7 -1.55 -8.35 -10.38
CA ASN A 7 -0.40 -9.21 -10.10
C ASN A 7 0.21 -9.83 -11.36
N LYS A 8 -0.62 -10.24 -12.32
CA LYS A 8 -0.13 -10.80 -13.60
C LYS A 8 0.57 -9.73 -14.45
N TYR A 9 0.05 -8.51 -14.46
CA TYR A 9 0.67 -7.40 -15.19
C TYR A 9 2.06 -7.09 -14.65
N TYR A 10 2.20 -6.95 -13.32
CA TYR A 10 3.50 -6.64 -12.71
C TYR A 10 4.45 -7.84 -12.68
N GLN A 11 3.95 -9.07 -12.60
CA GLN A 11 4.76 -10.28 -12.81
C GLN A 11 5.41 -10.28 -14.20
N MET A 12 4.64 -9.98 -15.25
CA MET A 12 5.16 -9.89 -16.61
C MET A 12 6.24 -8.81 -16.74
N ILE A 13 6.06 -7.64 -16.11
CA ILE A 13 7.09 -6.59 -16.10
C ILE A 13 8.37 -7.09 -15.42
N ARG A 14 8.26 -7.75 -14.26
CA ARG A 14 9.41 -8.30 -13.52
C ARG A 14 10.17 -9.34 -14.34
N GLU A 15 9.45 -10.24 -15.03
CA GLU A 15 10.05 -11.32 -15.82
C GLU A 15 10.67 -10.84 -17.13
N THR A 16 10.11 -9.81 -17.76
CA THR A 16 10.53 -9.35 -19.10
C THR A 16 11.37 -8.08 -19.09
N GLY A 17 11.36 -7.31 -17.99
CA GLY A 17 11.94 -5.97 -17.92
C GLY A 17 11.25 -4.93 -18.81
N ARG A 18 10.15 -5.31 -19.48
CA ARG A 18 9.43 -4.47 -20.44
C ARG A 18 8.16 -3.95 -19.78
N ILE A 19 7.97 -2.63 -19.80
CA ILE A 19 6.68 -2.00 -19.51
C ILE A 19 5.84 -2.09 -20.80
N PRO A 20 4.71 -2.82 -20.82
CA PRO A 20 3.83 -2.87 -21.99
C PRO A 20 3.30 -1.49 -22.35
N ASP A 21 3.04 -1.26 -23.64
CA ASP A 21 2.34 -0.06 -24.06
C ASP A 21 0.92 -0.06 -23.47
N LYS A 22 0.40 1.13 -23.08
CA LYS A 22 -0.92 1.28 -22.45
C LYS A 22 -2.06 0.83 -23.38
N GLU A 23 -1.80 0.76 -24.67
CA GLU A 23 -2.76 0.26 -25.66
C GLU A 23 -2.92 -1.28 -25.62
N GLU A 24 -1.93 -2.00 -25.08
CA GLU A 24 -1.92 -3.47 -25.05
C GLU A 24 -2.82 -4.02 -23.93
N TYR A 25 -2.71 -3.46 -22.72
CA TYR A 25 -3.37 -3.98 -21.53
C TYR A 25 -4.08 -2.88 -20.74
N ASP A 26 -5.26 -3.24 -20.21
CA ASP A 26 -5.90 -2.49 -19.14
C ASP A 26 -5.71 -3.27 -17.83
N ILE A 27 -5.22 -2.61 -16.79
CA ILE A 27 -4.99 -3.24 -15.50
C ILE A 27 -6.33 -3.27 -14.77
N ALA A 28 -6.73 -4.44 -14.28
CA ALA A 28 -7.94 -4.55 -13.48
C ALA A 28 -7.87 -3.65 -12.23
N ASP A 29 -8.97 -2.94 -11.98
CA ASP A 29 -9.12 -2.15 -10.76
C ASP A 29 -9.12 -3.06 -9.52
N LEU A 30 -8.58 -2.53 -8.43
CA LEU A 30 -8.63 -3.18 -7.12
C LEU A 30 -10.07 -3.16 -6.58
N ASP A 31 -10.56 -4.31 -6.14
CA ASP A 31 -11.80 -4.37 -5.36
C ASP A 31 -11.51 -4.08 -3.89
N LEU A 32 -11.63 -2.80 -3.52
CA LEU A 32 -11.44 -2.33 -2.15
C LEU A 32 -12.78 -2.04 -1.43
N SER A 33 -13.89 -2.51 -1.98
CA SER A 33 -15.25 -2.13 -1.54
C SER A 33 -15.58 -2.56 -0.11
N VAL A 34 -14.95 -3.64 0.36
CA VAL A 34 -15.16 -4.20 1.71
C VAL A 34 -14.41 -3.43 2.81
N TYR A 35 -13.42 -2.61 2.44
CA TYR A 35 -12.60 -1.86 3.40
C TYR A 35 -13.18 -0.47 3.63
N PRO A 36 -13.10 0.07 4.86
CA PRO A 36 -13.67 1.38 5.20
C PRO A 36 -12.77 2.55 4.73
N LEU A 37 -12.30 2.49 3.48
CA LEU A 37 -11.41 3.50 2.91
C LEU A 37 -12.20 4.71 2.39
N ASN A 38 -11.61 5.89 2.51
CA ASN A 38 -12.12 7.06 1.82
C ASN A 38 -11.78 7.01 0.32
N GLU A 39 -12.45 7.85 -0.47
CA GLU A 39 -12.32 7.84 -1.93
C GLU A 39 -10.92 8.22 -2.42
N ASP A 40 -10.21 9.10 -1.70
CA ASP A 40 -8.83 9.46 -2.05
C ASP A 40 -7.89 8.27 -1.86
N THR A 41 -8.03 7.54 -0.75
CA THR A 41 -7.26 6.33 -0.48
C THR A 41 -7.51 5.26 -1.54
N LYS A 42 -8.78 4.98 -1.88
CA LYS A 42 -9.12 4.00 -2.93
C LYS A 42 -8.49 4.37 -4.28
N ARG A 43 -8.66 5.63 -4.70
CA ARG A 43 -8.14 6.14 -5.96
C ARG A 43 -6.62 6.07 -6.01
N ILE A 44 -5.94 6.53 -4.96
CA ILE A 44 -4.48 6.55 -4.91
C ILE A 44 -3.94 5.12 -4.84
N ALA A 45 -4.57 4.23 -4.07
CA ALA A 45 -4.21 2.82 -3.98
C ALA A 45 -4.25 2.14 -5.36
N ASN A 46 -5.36 2.30 -6.09
CA ASN A 46 -5.58 1.69 -7.39
C ASN A 46 -4.55 2.12 -8.46
N VAL A 47 -4.03 3.35 -8.36
CA VAL A 47 -3.08 3.89 -9.34
C VAL A 47 -1.62 3.58 -8.98
N ASN A 48 -1.27 3.56 -7.68
CA ASN A 48 0.12 3.64 -7.25
C ASN A 48 0.69 2.35 -6.66
N PHE A 49 -0.14 1.35 -6.37
CA PHE A 49 0.31 0.05 -5.87
C PHE A 49 0.39 -0.97 -6.98
N MET A 50 1.40 -1.84 -6.89
CA MET A 50 1.79 -2.76 -7.94
C MET A 50 1.25 -4.16 -7.73
N GLU A 51 1.08 -4.61 -6.49
CA GLU A 51 0.76 -6.01 -6.20
C GLU A 51 -0.17 -6.13 -5.01
N GLU A 52 -1.13 -7.05 -5.12
CA GLU A 52 -1.96 -7.54 -4.03
C GLU A 52 -1.25 -8.76 -3.42
N THR A 53 -1.00 -8.71 -2.11
CA THR A 53 -0.25 -9.74 -1.37
C THR A 53 -0.81 -9.86 0.05
N GLU A 54 -0.12 -10.61 0.90
CA GLU A 54 -0.43 -10.76 2.31
C GLU A 54 0.78 -10.37 3.16
N ASP A 55 0.53 -9.76 4.31
CA ASP A 55 1.56 -9.57 5.33
C ASP A 55 1.92 -10.91 6.01
N ARG A 56 2.89 -10.87 6.94
CA ARG A 56 3.32 -12.05 7.72
C ARG A 56 2.20 -12.71 8.54
N ASN A 57 1.11 -11.99 8.78
CA ASN A 57 -0.04 -12.42 9.57
C ASN A 57 -1.22 -12.88 8.69
N GLY A 58 -1.05 -12.91 7.36
CA GLY A 58 -2.09 -13.27 6.40
C GLY A 58 -3.13 -12.17 6.18
N ASN A 59 -2.83 -10.91 6.49
CA ASN A 59 -3.72 -9.78 6.21
C ASN A 59 -3.48 -9.27 4.80
N TYR A 60 -4.56 -8.88 4.11
CA TYR A 60 -4.47 -8.30 2.78
C TYR A 60 -3.63 -7.02 2.79
N MET A 61 -2.68 -6.97 1.88
CA MET A 61 -1.69 -5.91 1.77
C MET A 61 -1.46 -5.55 0.31
N LEU A 62 -1.35 -4.26 0.03
CA LEU A 62 -0.88 -3.77 -1.25
C LEU A 62 0.60 -3.42 -1.13
N SER A 63 1.42 -3.84 -2.09
CA SER A 63 2.84 -3.47 -2.17
C SER A 63 3.17 -2.66 -3.42
N GLY A 64 4.22 -1.87 -3.36
CA GLY A 64 4.69 -1.06 -4.49
C GLY A 64 6.04 -0.41 -4.21
N HIS A 65 6.48 0.43 -5.14
CA HIS A 65 7.75 1.15 -5.03
C HIS A 65 7.58 2.59 -5.51
N TRP A 66 8.01 3.57 -4.71
CA TRP A 66 7.97 5.01 -4.99
C TRP A 66 9.38 5.60 -5.06
N MET A 67 9.63 6.44 -6.07
CA MET A 67 10.95 7.04 -6.36
C MET A 67 11.38 8.16 -5.40
N SER A 68 10.65 8.39 -4.30
CA SER A 68 10.98 9.36 -3.27
C SER A 68 10.07 9.15 -2.06
N ASP A 69 10.31 9.88 -0.98
CA ASP A 69 9.43 9.90 0.18
C ASP A 69 8.11 10.63 -0.13
N LEU A 70 7.26 10.02 -0.97
CA LEU A 70 5.90 10.45 -1.26
C LEU A 70 4.94 10.08 -0.12
N SER A 71 5.43 9.45 0.96
CA SER A 71 4.61 9.06 2.11
C SER A 71 3.88 10.25 2.72
N TYR A 72 4.52 11.43 2.78
CA TYR A 72 3.88 12.66 3.28
C TYR A 72 2.67 13.08 2.46
N GLN A 73 2.80 13.01 1.13
CA GLN A 73 1.71 13.41 0.24
C GLN A 73 0.56 12.41 0.31
N PHE A 74 0.90 11.12 0.37
CA PHE A 74 -0.07 10.06 0.58
C PHE A 74 -0.80 10.25 1.91
N ALA A 75 -0.09 10.31 3.03
CA ALA A 75 -0.70 10.42 4.36
C ALA A 75 -1.56 11.68 4.47
N LYS A 76 -1.09 12.83 3.97
CA LYS A 76 -1.88 14.07 3.98
C LYS A 76 -3.15 13.97 3.15
N LYS A 77 -3.08 13.45 1.91
CA LYS A 77 -4.25 13.33 1.03
C LYS A 77 -5.24 12.30 1.56
N CYS A 78 -4.74 11.17 2.03
CA CYS A 78 -5.53 10.06 2.52
C CYS A 78 -5.99 10.23 3.96
N LYS A 79 -5.58 11.29 4.67
CA LYS A 79 -5.87 11.55 6.09
C LYS A 79 -5.38 10.44 7.02
N PHE A 80 -4.11 10.05 6.85
CA PHE A 80 -3.41 9.17 7.77
C PHE A 80 -2.56 10.02 8.71
N ASP A 81 -2.44 9.57 9.95
CA ASP A 81 -1.50 10.09 10.93
C ASP A 81 -0.11 9.55 10.60
N LEU A 82 0.76 10.41 10.09
CA LEU A 82 2.11 10.07 9.66
C LEU A 82 3.11 10.24 10.82
N VAL A 83 3.98 9.25 10.96
CA VAL A 83 5.19 9.30 11.78
C VAL A 83 6.40 9.12 10.87
N GLN A 84 7.21 10.17 10.79
CA GLN A 84 8.52 10.06 10.16
C GLN A 84 9.52 9.50 11.18
N VAL A 85 10.23 8.44 10.79
CA VAL A 85 11.26 7.82 11.63
C VAL A 85 12.62 8.43 11.32
N ASN A 86 12.99 8.47 10.04
CA ASN A 86 14.22 9.11 9.57
C ASN A 86 14.06 9.60 8.11
N GLY A 87 15.16 9.86 7.39
CA GLY A 87 15.11 10.32 5.99
C GLY A 87 14.72 9.25 4.95
N TYR A 88 14.62 7.99 5.36
CA TYR A 88 14.39 6.82 4.49
C TYR A 88 13.22 5.95 4.94
N SER A 89 12.68 6.20 6.13
CA SER A 89 11.65 5.35 6.73
C SER A 89 10.55 6.19 7.39
N SER A 90 9.32 5.79 7.14
CA SER A 90 8.13 6.36 7.78
C SER A 90 7.02 5.31 7.87
N TYR A 91 6.08 5.55 8.75
CA TYR A 91 4.84 4.79 8.82
C TYR A 91 3.68 5.73 9.07
N ALA A 92 2.49 5.32 8.66
CA ALA A 92 1.27 6.07 8.87
C ALA A 92 0.12 5.12 9.18
N TYR A 93 -0.90 5.61 9.88
CA TYR A 93 -2.11 4.83 10.14
C TYR A 93 -3.35 5.71 10.09
N SER A 94 -4.51 5.10 9.84
CA SER A 94 -5.80 5.78 9.95
C SER A 94 -6.76 4.90 10.75
N ASP A 95 -7.11 5.34 11.96
CA ASP A 95 -8.06 4.61 12.82
C ASP A 95 -9.46 4.58 12.20
N GLU A 96 -9.84 5.64 11.47
CA GLU A 96 -11.11 5.74 10.73
C GLU A 96 -11.18 4.73 9.58
N GLN A 97 -10.09 4.60 8.82
CA GLN A 97 -10.03 3.74 7.65
C GLN A 97 -9.49 2.34 7.93
N MET A 98 -9.12 2.06 9.18
CA MET A 98 -8.55 0.79 9.62
C MET A 98 -7.43 0.30 8.69
N ALA A 99 -6.44 1.15 8.49
CA ALA A 99 -5.33 0.89 7.57
C ALA A 99 -3.99 1.32 8.17
N VAL A 100 -2.94 0.57 7.83
CA VAL A 100 -1.55 0.84 8.18
C VAL A 100 -0.75 0.97 6.89
N PHE A 101 0.04 2.02 6.79
CA PHE A 101 0.92 2.30 5.66
C PHE A 101 2.38 2.35 6.15
N THR A 102 3.30 1.73 5.44
CA THR A 102 4.74 1.80 5.73
C THR A 102 5.52 2.18 4.48
N TYR A 103 6.62 2.90 4.69
CA TYR A 103 7.58 3.28 3.67
C TYR A 103 9.00 3.00 4.19
N CYS A 104 9.81 2.34 3.36
CA CYS A 104 11.23 2.11 3.65
C CYS A 104 12.03 2.09 2.35
N GLU A 105 12.94 3.05 2.15
CA GLU A 105 13.86 3.11 1.01
C GLU A 105 13.19 2.98 -0.37
N GLY A 106 11.96 3.50 -0.49
CA GLY A 106 11.16 3.44 -1.72
C GLY A 106 10.09 2.35 -1.69
N ASP A 107 10.28 1.28 -0.93
CA ASP A 107 9.27 0.23 -0.81
C ASP A 107 8.10 0.71 0.05
N ILE A 108 6.89 0.49 -0.44
CA ILE A 108 5.66 0.87 0.23
C ILE A 108 4.74 -0.31 0.44
N TYR A 109 4.07 -0.30 1.60
CA TYR A 109 3.05 -1.28 1.93
C TYR A 109 1.82 -0.58 2.50
N LEU A 110 0.64 -1.02 2.10
CA LEU A 110 -0.64 -0.58 2.64
C LEU A 110 -1.45 -1.81 3.05
N THR A 111 -1.51 -2.06 4.35
CA THR A 111 -2.25 -3.17 4.95
C THR A 111 -3.63 -2.72 5.36
N LEU A 112 -4.66 -3.45 4.92
CA LEU A 112 -6.06 -3.07 5.04
C LEU A 112 -6.83 -4.05 5.92
N PHE A 113 -7.76 -3.53 6.71
CA PHE A 113 -8.47 -4.33 7.70
C PHE A 113 -9.97 -4.09 7.66
N THR A 114 -10.73 -5.17 7.83
CA THR A 114 -12.16 -5.14 8.19
C THR A 114 -12.39 -5.53 9.65
N ASP A 115 -11.39 -6.15 10.29
CA ASP A 115 -11.39 -6.54 11.70
C ASP A 115 -10.60 -5.53 12.54
N LYS A 116 -11.26 -4.93 13.53
CA LYS A 116 -10.69 -3.89 14.40
C LYS A 116 -9.60 -4.42 15.34
N ALA A 117 -9.69 -5.67 15.79
CA ALA A 117 -8.68 -6.27 16.66
C ALA A 117 -7.40 -6.55 15.88
N LYS A 118 -7.51 -7.09 14.66
CA LYS A 118 -6.36 -7.27 13.76
C LYS A 118 -5.69 -5.95 13.43
N TYR A 119 -6.48 -4.93 13.08
CA TYR A 119 -5.98 -3.59 12.82
C TYR A 119 -5.16 -3.03 14.00
N LYS A 120 -5.71 -3.10 15.22
CA LYS A 120 -5.02 -2.62 16.42
C LYS A 120 -3.70 -3.35 16.67
N ALA A 121 -3.71 -4.68 16.54
CA ALA A 121 -2.51 -5.49 16.71
C ALA A 121 -1.43 -5.13 15.68
N GLU A 122 -1.79 -4.94 14.41
CA GLU A 122 -0.81 -4.55 13.38
C GLU A 122 -0.29 -3.12 13.61
N LYS A 123 -1.17 -2.17 13.97
CA LYS A 123 -0.77 -0.79 14.31
C LYS A 123 0.23 -0.78 15.46
N GLU A 124 -0.08 -1.45 16.57
CA GLU A 124 0.80 -1.54 17.74
C GLU A 124 2.12 -2.23 17.39
N GLY A 125 2.07 -3.32 16.62
CA GLY A 125 3.25 -4.03 16.15
C GLY A 125 4.14 -3.20 15.24
N THR A 126 3.54 -2.39 14.36
CA THR A 126 4.25 -1.48 13.44
C THR A 126 4.94 -0.36 14.22
N ILE A 127 4.22 0.29 15.14
CA ILE A 127 4.80 1.33 16.01
C ILE A 127 6.00 0.77 16.77
N LYS A 128 5.81 -0.37 17.45
CA LYS A 128 6.86 -1.02 18.21
C LYS A 128 8.07 -1.38 17.37
N PHE A 129 7.86 -1.92 16.16
CA PHE A 129 8.95 -2.24 15.24
C PHE A 129 9.81 -1.00 14.94
N TYR A 130 9.19 0.13 14.61
CA TYR A 130 9.93 1.35 14.29
C TYR A 130 10.55 2.05 15.51
N GLU A 131 9.99 1.88 16.71
CA GLU A 131 10.57 2.40 17.96
C GLU A 131 11.76 1.58 18.48
N GLU A 132 11.81 0.28 18.19
CA GLU A 132 12.87 -0.62 18.68
C GLU A 132 14.00 -0.83 17.68
N VAL A 133 13.73 -0.70 16.37
CA VAL A 133 14.70 -0.99 15.30
C VAL A 133 15.42 0.27 14.81
N TYR A 134 14.85 1.47 15.00
CA TYR A 134 15.41 2.76 14.58
C TYR A 134 15.52 3.73 15.75
#